data_AF-A0A8X6Y4N4-F1
#
_entry.id   AF-A0A8X6Y4N4-F1
#
_cell.length_a   1.000
_cell.length_b   1.000
_cell.length_c   1.000
_cell.angle_alpha   90.00
_cell.angle_beta   90.00
_cell.angle_gamma   90.00
#
_symmetry.space_group_name_H-M   'P 1'
#
loop_
_entity.id
_entity.type
_entity.pdbx_description
1 polymer ?
#
loop_
_entity_poly.entity_id
_entity_poly.type
_entity_poly.pdbx_seq_one_letter_code
_entity_poly.pdbx_strand_id
1 'polypeptide(L)'
;MSMCHNEGLPSVVTNRKWLHCCSPKVSEFEPYNIGLWMMLCDDVQCDPDTSMTEIDIAWTKTKELVFSGIVPILKAKCTTKSIRPKNFTSTTGGAILFYTPDFRNKNEVATVAEAIHDHVNNKKELFFRAYNANNFTKQTSLGEKSVYMYMYTVNKMLLTKREEDIFLLLD
;
A
#
# COMPACT_ATOMS: atom_id res chain seq x y z
N MET A 1 3.82 24.04 4.13
CA MET A 1 3.52 22.67 3.66
C MET A 1 2.27 22.21 4.39
N SER A 2 1.19 21.92 3.67
CA SER A 2 -0.10 21.52 4.28
C SER A 2 0.07 20.17 4.97
N MET A 3 -0.10 20.12 6.29
CA MET A 3 -0.16 18.87 7.03
C MET A 3 -1.36 18.09 6.52
N CYS A 4 -1.14 16.95 5.86
CA CYS A 4 -2.19 16.03 5.44
C CYS A 4 -2.84 15.41 6.69
N HIS A 5 -3.71 16.17 7.36
CA HIS A 5 -4.43 15.72 8.54
C HIS A 5 -5.78 15.09 8.15
N ASN A 6 -5.98 13.87 8.63
CA ASN A 6 -7.27 13.23 8.93
C ASN A 6 -8.38 13.34 7.89
N GLU A 7 -8.20 12.67 6.76
CA GLU A 7 -9.26 12.56 5.77
C GLU A 7 -10.06 11.27 5.89
N GLY A 8 -10.82 11.12 6.99
CA GLY A 8 -11.94 10.18 7.09
C GLY A 8 -11.62 8.68 7.09
N LEU A 9 -12.69 7.88 7.23
CA LEU A 9 -12.65 6.43 7.10
C LEU A 9 -12.84 6.03 5.63
N PRO A 10 -11.97 5.17 5.07
CA PRO A 10 -12.07 4.68 3.69
C PRO A 10 -13.47 4.21 3.27
N SER A 11 -14.20 3.53 4.16
CA SER A 11 -15.56 3.02 3.92
C SER A 11 -16.64 4.11 3.86
N VAL A 12 -16.38 5.30 4.42
CA VAL A 12 -17.35 6.41 4.51
C VAL A 12 -17.13 7.41 3.37
N VAL A 13 -15.89 7.59 2.94
CA VAL A 13 -15.54 8.61 1.94
C VAL A 13 -16.00 8.18 0.54
N THR A 14 -16.88 8.98 -0.07
CA THR A 14 -17.49 8.68 -1.39
C THR A 14 -17.17 9.71 -2.48
N ASN A 15 -16.59 10.86 -2.12
CA ASN A 15 -16.38 12.01 -3.03
C ASN A 15 -14.97 12.09 -3.65
N ARG A 16 -14.06 11.19 -3.29
CA ARG A 16 -12.69 11.12 -3.82
C ARG A 16 -12.20 9.70 -3.87
N LYS A 17 -11.34 9.38 -4.83
CA LYS A 17 -10.82 8.02 -5.07
C LYS A 17 -9.83 7.53 -4.01
N TRP A 18 -9.02 8.45 -3.48
CA TRP A 18 -7.87 8.13 -2.65
C TRP A 18 -7.86 8.97 -1.37
N LEU A 19 -7.54 8.34 -0.25
CA LEU A 19 -7.06 8.99 0.96
C LEU A 19 -5.54 8.96 0.99
N HIS A 20 -4.94 9.94 1.63
CA HIS A 20 -3.50 10.13 1.66
C HIS A 20 -3.02 10.39 3.08
N CYS A 21 -1.86 9.83 3.43
CA CYS A 21 -1.07 10.29 4.57
C CYS A 21 0.41 10.34 4.16
N CYS A 22 1.14 11.31 4.69
CA CYS A 22 2.54 11.54 4.36
C CYS A 22 3.36 11.51 5.65
N SER A 23 4.56 10.93 5.59
CA SER A 23 5.47 10.97 6.72
C SER A 23 5.85 12.42 7.02
N PRO A 24 5.87 12.85 8.30
CA PRO A 24 6.38 14.15 8.69
C PRO A 24 7.91 14.21 8.56
N LYS A 25 8.58 13.05 8.57
CA LYS A 25 10.03 12.92 8.36
C LYS A 25 10.27 12.67 6.87
N VAL A 26 10.38 13.76 6.11
CA VAL A 26 10.78 13.69 4.70
C VAL A 26 12.30 13.67 4.66
N SER A 27 12.88 12.49 4.47
CA SER A 27 14.30 12.36 4.11
C SER A 27 14.47 12.71 2.63
N GLU A 28 15.64 13.24 2.25
CA GLU A 28 16.00 13.32 0.84
C GLU A 28 16.00 11.91 0.23
N PHE A 29 15.37 11.75 -0.94
CA PHE A 29 15.33 10.48 -1.67
C PHE A 29 15.53 10.73 -3.16
N GLU A 30 16.15 9.76 -3.84
CA GLU A 30 16.22 9.77 -5.29
C GLU A 30 14.84 9.41 -5.85
N PRO A 31 14.13 10.33 -6.54
CA PRO A 31 12.76 10.09 -6.99
C PRO A 31 12.66 8.95 -8.01
N TYR A 32 13.81 8.50 -8.54
CA TYR A 32 13.90 7.45 -9.53
C TYR A 32 13.95 6.03 -8.95
N ASN A 33 14.10 5.87 -7.62
CA ASN A 33 14.22 4.56 -6.97
C ASN A 33 13.05 4.22 -6.05
N ILE A 34 11.90 4.85 -6.25
CA ILE A 34 10.73 4.63 -5.39
C ILE A 34 10.19 3.21 -5.58
N GLY A 35 10.03 2.51 -4.47
CA GLY A 35 9.31 1.23 -4.38
C GLY A 35 7.90 1.40 -3.84
N LEU A 36 7.00 0.48 -4.17
CA LEU A 36 5.61 0.46 -3.70
C LEU A 36 5.28 -0.90 -3.09
N TRP A 37 4.88 -0.91 -1.82
CA TRP A 37 4.17 -2.04 -1.22
C TRP A 37 2.66 -1.84 -1.36
N MET A 38 1.93 -2.91 -1.66
CA MET A 38 0.48 -2.95 -1.78
C MET A 38 -0.07 -4.02 -0.85
N MET A 39 -1.05 -3.64 -0.05
CA MET A 39 -1.84 -4.55 0.77
C MET A 39 -3.28 -4.52 0.30
N LEU A 40 -3.84 -5.69 0.02
CA LEU A 40 -5.24 -5.86 -0.33
C LEU A 40 -6.05 -6.10 0.94
N CYS A 41 -7.15 -5.36 1.10
CA CYS A 41 -8.09 -5.55 2.19
C CYS A 41 -9.39 -6.10 1.62
N ASP A 42 -10.05 -6.98 2.36
CA ASP A 42 -11.32 -7.53 1.91
C ASP A 42 -12.46 -6.57 2.30
N ASP A 43 -13.54 -6.52 1.50
CA ASP A 43 -14.75 -5.75 1.85
C ASP A 43 -15.66 -6.63 2.71
N VAL A 44 -15.13 -7.11 3.84
CA VAL A 44 -15.94 -7.87 4.80
C VAL A 44 -16.88 -6.90 5.52
N GLN A 45 -18.02 -7.44 5.96
CA GLN A 45 -18.95 -6.76 6.85
C GLN A 45 -18.23 -6.03 7.99
N CYS A 46 -18.79 -4.90 8.41
CA CYS A 46 -18.27 -4.15 9.55
C CYS A 46 -18.12 -5.07 10.75
N ASP A 47 -17.00 -4.94 11.44
CA ASP A 47 -16.83 -5.52 12.75
C ASP A 47 -17.94 -4.99 13.68
N PRO A 48 -18.73 -5.88 14.33
CA PRO A 48 -19.94 -5.48 15.04
C PRO A 48 -19.65 -4.59 16.25
N ASP A 49 -18.46 -4.70 16.83
CA ASP A 49 -18.08 -3.97 18.05
C ASP A 49 -17.54 -2.58 17.72
N THR A 50 -16.82 -2.43 16.62
CA THR A 50 -16.18 -1.16 16.21
C THR A 50 -16.94 -0.40 15.13
N SER A 51 -17.90 -1.05 14.46
CA SER A 51 -18.58 -0.55 13.26
C SER A 51 -17.61 -0.18 12.12
N MET A 52 -16.36 -0.67 12.16
CA MET A 52 -15.32 -0.41 11.16
C MET A 52 -15.16 -1.59 10.21
N THR A 53 -14.85 -1.31 8.94
CA THR A 53 -14.42 -2.35 7.99
C THR A 53 -12.94 -2.68 8.19
N GLU A 54 -12.48 -3.83 7.68
CA GLU A 54 -11.05 -4.22 7.75
C GLU A 54 -10.12 -3.11 7.25
N ILE A 55 -10.47 -2.50 6.10
CA ILE A 55 -9.68 -1.43 5.49
C ILE A 55 -9.70 -0.13 6.31
N ASP A 56 -10.73 0.13 7.11
CA ASP A 56 -10.76 1.28 8.01
C ASP A 56 -9.79 1.10 9.19
N ILE A 57 -9.76 -0.10 9.75
CA ILE A 57 -8.84 -0.48 10.83
C ILE A 57 -7.40 -0.45 10.29
N ALA A 58 -7.17 -1.07 9.14
CA ALA A 58 -5.87 -1.09 8.48
C ALA A 58 -5.40 0.32 8.11
N TRP A 59 -6.28 1.19 7.62
CA TRP A 59 -5.92 2.57 7.31
C TRP A 59 -5.57 3.38 8.56
N THR A 60 -6.26 3.16 9.67
CA THR A 60 -5.95 3.82 10.94
C THR A 60 -4.54 3.48 11.42
N LYS A 61 -4.21 2.18 11.45
CA LYS A 61 -2.86 1.69 11.78
C LYS A 61 -1.79 2.13 10.77
N THR A 62 -2.15 2.20 9.49
CA THR A 62 -1.26 2.74 8.43
C THR A 62 -0.85 4.17 8.74
N LYS A 63 -1.80 5.03 9.09
CA LYS A 63 -1.51 6.42 9.46
C LYS A 63 -0.52 6.45 10.63
N GLU A 64 -0.79 5.70 11.70
CA GLU A 64 0.08 5.62 12.88
C GLU A 64 1.51 5.20 12.50
N LEU A 65 1.66 4.15 11.70
CA LEU A 65 2.96 3.67 11.24
C LEU A 65 3.70 4.75 10.41
N VAL A 66 3.01 5.39 9.46
CA VAL A 66 3.59 6.45 8.62
C VAL A 66 3.98 7.68 9.45
N PHE A 67 3.16 8.09 10.41
CA PHE A 67 3.43 9.25 11.25
C PHE A 67 4.54 9.00 12.27
N SER A 68 4.69 7.77 12.77
CA SER A 68 5.76 7.41 13.71
C SER A 68 7.16 7.61 13.09
N GLY A 69 7.27 7.40 11.77
CA GLY A 69 8.53 7.47 11.04
C GLY A 69 9.59 6.51 11.59
N ILE A 70 9.17 5.35 12.14
CA ILE A 70 10.06 4.28 12.60
C ILE A 70 10.65 3.48 11.43
N VAL A 71 9.96 3.48 10.29
CA VAL A 71 10.39 2.87 9.02
C VAL A 71 10.30 3.89 7.88
N PRO A 72 11.11 3.75 6.82
CA PRO A 72 11.18 4.73 5.73
C PRO A 72 9.98 4.62 4.77
N ILE A 73 8.78 4.97 5.23
CA ILE A 73 7.59 5.14 4.39
C ILE A 73 7.41 6.63 4.09
N LEU A 74 7.50 7.01 2.82
CA LEU A 74 7.37 8.40 2.38
C LEU A 74 5.92 8.89 2.48
N LYS A 75 5.00 8.07 1.98
CA LYS A 75 3.57 8.34 1.93
C LYS A 75 2.82 7.03 1.82
N ALA A 76 1.56 7.03 2.24
CA ALA A 76 0.63 5.96 1.94
C ALA A 76 -0.66 6.52 1.31
N LYS A 77 -1.32 5.67 0.52
CA LYS A 77 -2.64 5.96 -0.07
C LYS A 77 -3.59 4.80 0.16
N CYS A 78 -4.86 5.10 0.36
CA CYS A 78 -5.90 4.09 0.55
C CYS A 78 -7.07 4.33 -0.40
N THR A 79 -7.57 3.27 -1.02
CA THR A 79 -8.80 3.33 -1.83
C THR A 79 -10.00 3.64 -0.96
N THR A 80 -10.89 4.51 -1.45
CA THR A 80 -12.16 4.83 -0.78
C THR A 80 -13.32 4.03 -1.37
N LYS A 81 -14.49 4.09 -0.71
CA LYS A 81 -15.74 3.55 -1.24
C LYS A 81 -16.12 4.03 -2.64
N SER A 82 -15.61 5.17 -3.10
CA SER A 82 -15.93 5.70 -4.44
C SER A 82 -15.42 4.84 -5.61
N ILE A 83 -14.38 4.02 -5.38
CA ILE A 83 -13.74 3.19 -6.42
C ILE A 83 -13.78 1.70 -6.10
N ARG A 84 -14.43 1.30 -5.00
CA ARG A 84 -14.60 -0.11 -4.67
C ARG A 84 -15.60 -0.76 -5.62
N PRO A 85 -15.40 -2.04 -6.01
CA PRO A 85 -16.38 -2.79 -6.77
C PRO A 85 -17.72 -2.78 -6.03
N LYS A 86 -18.81 -2.40 -6.72
CA LYS A 86 -20.17 -2.41 -6.13
C LYS A 86 -20.77 -3.82 -6.06
N ASN A 87 -20.22 -4.74 -6.86
CA ASN A 87 -20.67 -6.12 -6.96
C ASN A 87 -19.65 -7.00 -6.23
N PHE A 88 -20.10 -7.67 -5.16
CA PHE A 88 -19.33 -8.53 -4.25
C PHE A 88 -18.76 -9.81 -4.89
N THR A 89 -18.53 -9.84 -6.21
CA THR A 89 -18.00 -11.03 -6.90
C THR A 89 -16.47 -11.11 -6.83
N SER A 90 -15.77 -10.00 -6.58
CA SER A 90 -14.34 -10.00 -6.26
C SER A 90 -14.13 -9.78 -4.76
N THR A 91 -13.29 -10.61 -4.16
CA THR A 91 -12.98 -10.65 -2.71
C THR A 91 -12.24 -9.42 -2.19
N THR A 92 -11.77 -8.54 -3.08
CA THR A 92 -10.93 -7.38 -2.76
C THR A 92 -11.76 -6.11 -2.55
N GLY A 93 -11.90 -5.69 -1.29
CA GLY A 93 -12.62 -4.47 -0.87
C GLY A 93 -11.81 -3.19 -0.91
N GLY A 94 -10.53 -3.26 -1.25
CA GLY A 94 -9.72 -2.09 -1.46
C GLY A 94 -8.23 -2.38 -1.28
N ALA A 95 -7.42 -1.35 -1.48
CA ALA A 95 -5.98 -1.44 -1.38
C ALA A 95 -5.40 -0.28 -0.58
N ILE A 96 -4.36 -0.59 0.17
CA ILE A 96 -3.47 0.39 0.80
C ILE A 96 -2.10 0.28 0.13
N LEU A 97 -1.58 1.41 -0.33
CA LEU A 97 -0.33 1.55 -1.03
C LEU A 97 0.66 2.30 -0.16
N PHE A 98 1.87 1.75 0.05
CA PHE A 98 2.94 2.35 0.85
C PHE A 98 4.15 2.61 -0.05
N TYR A 99 4.61 3.86 -0.11
CA TYR A 99 5.73 4.27 -0.95
C TYR A 99 7.02 4.34 -0.13
N THR A 100 8.09 3.75 -0.67
CA THR A 100 9.41 3.64 -0.03
C THR A 100 10.48 4.33 -0.91
N PRO A 101 11.55 4.90 -0.31
CA PRO A 101 12.47 5.80 -1.02
C PRO A 101 13.47 5.10 -1.96
N ASP A 102 13.96 3.91 -1.60
CA ASP A 102 14.96 3.21 -2.41
C ASP A 102 14.71 1.70 -2.46
N PHE A 103 14.19 1.22 -3.59
CA PHE A 103 13.97 -0.21 -3.81
C PHE A 103 15.26 -1.05 -3.91
N ARG A 104 16.42 -0.41 -4.11
CA ARG A 104 17.72 -1.10 -4.22
C ARG A 104 18.21 -1.55 -2.85
N ASN A 105 17.80 -0.86 -1.79
CA ASN A 105 18.08 -1.27 -0.42
C ASN A 105 17.12 -2.40 0.00
N LYS A 106 17.49 -3.63 -0.33
CA LYS A 106 16.69 -4.83 -0.03
C LYS A 106 16.38 -4.99 1.47
N ASN A 107 17.29 -4.56 2.34
CA ASN A 107 17.10 -4.65 3.79
C ASN A 107 16.00 -3.68 4.24
N GLU A 108 16.00 -2.45 3.74
CA GLU A 108 14.91 -1.49 4.02
C GLU A 108 13.58 -1.95 3.45
N VAL A 109 13.58 -2.48 2.21
CA VAL A 109 12.37 -3.03 1.59
C VAL A 109 11.75 -4.14 2.46
N ALA A 110 12.57 -5.05 2.98
CA ALA A 110 12.14 -6.12 3.89
C ALA A 110 11.66 -5.57 5.24
N THR A 111 12.40 -4.62 5.82
CA THR A 111 12.07 -4.00 7.12
C THR A 111 10.73 -3.27 7.06
N VAL A 112 10.46 -2.56 5.96
CA VAL A 112 9.15 -1.91 5.75
C VAL A 112 8.04 -2.94 5.64
N ALA A 113 8.24 -4.04 4.92
CA ALA A 113 7.25 -5.11 4.78
C ALA A 113 6.89 -5.73 6.14
N GLU A 114 7.91 -6.06 6.94
CA GLU A 114 7.73 -6.59 8.29
C GLU A 114 6.99 -5.60 9.20
N ALA A 115 7.35 -4.32 9.16
CA ALA A 115 6.67 -3.31 9.96
C ALA A 115 5.20 -3.13 9.56
N ILE A 116 4.88 -3.15 8.26
CA ILE A 116 3.49 -3.11 7.77
C ILE A 116 2.74 -4.36 8.27
N HIS A 117 3.33 -5.54 8.11
CA HIS A 117 2.73 -6.79 8.55
C HIS A 117 2.43 -6.78 10.06
N ASP A 118 3.38 -6.39 10.88
CA ASP A 118 3.27 -6.46 12.34
C ASP A 118 2.37 -5.36 12.92
N HIS A 119 2.38 -4.16 12.35
CA HIS A 119 1.62 -3.03 12.88
C HIS A 119 0.25 -2.86 12.24
N VAL A 120 0.11 -3.18 10.95
CA VAL A 120 -1.10 -2.90 10.18
C VAL A 120 -2.01 -4.13 10.13
N ASN A 121 -1.55 -5.22 9.52
CA ASN A 121 -2.33 -6.45 9.41
C ASN A 121 -1.44 -7.67 9.12
N ASN A 122 -1.33 -8.56 10.11
CA ASN A 122 -0.51 -9.77 10.02
C ASN A 122 -1.19 -10.96 9.32
N LYS A 123 -2.42 -10.76 8.83
CA LYS A 123 -3.19 -11.79 8.10
C LYS A 123 -3.18 -11.56 6.60
N LYS A 124 -2.53 -10.50 6.12
CA LYS A 124 -2.51 -10.12 4.71
C LYS A 124 -1.11 -10.25 4.14
N GLU A 125 -1.07 -10.70 2.89
CA GLU A 125 0.13 -10.65 2.08
C GLU A 125 0.35 -9.23 1.58
N LEU A 126 1.63 -8.88 1.37
CA LEU A 126 2.04 -7.62 0.77
C LEU A 126 2.70 -7.90 -0.57
N PHE A 127 2.40 -7.05 -1.55
CA PHE A 127 2.97 -7.14 -2.89
C PHE A 127 3.83 -5.91 -3.16
N PHE A 128 5.10 -6.13 -3.48
CA PHE A 128 6.02 -5.06 -3.82
C PHE A 128 6.15 -4.93 -5.33
N ARG A 129 6.18 -3.69 -5.81
CA ARG A 129 6.54 -3.34 -7.18
C ARG A 129 7.45 -2.14 -7.19
N ALA A 130 8.55 -2.24 -7.93
CA ALA A 130 9.45 -1.13 -8.20
C ALA A 130 9.55 -0.85 -9.70
N TYR A 131 9.64 0.44 -10.04
CA TYR A 131 9.77 0.93 -11.40
C TYR A 131 11.09 1.70 -11.53
N ASN A 132 11.84 1.48 -12.61
CA ASN A 132 12.96 2.35 -12.94
C ASN A 132 12.42 3.60 -13.62
N ALA A 133 12.67 4.76 -13.04
CA ALA A 133 12.12 6.00 -13.54
C ALA A 133 12.86 6.60 -14.75
N ASN A 134 13.93 5.97 -15.26
CA ASN A 134 14.38 6.21 -16.64
C ASN A 134 13.27 5.92 -17.67
N ASN A 135 12.22 5.19 -17.27
CA ASN A 135 11.02 4.93 -18.07
C ASN A 135 9.83 5.83 -17.70
N PHE A 136 9.92 6.67 -16.65
CA PHE A 136 8.79 7.42 -16.10
C PHE A 136 8.35 8.61 -16.96
N THR A 137 9.25 9.17 -17.78
CA THR A 137 9.03 10.42 -18.52
C THR A 137 8.16 10.26 -19.78
N LYS A 138 7.64 9.07 -20.09
CA LYS A 138 6.88 8.80 -21.32
C LYS A 138 5.53 8.08 -21.17
N GLN A 139 5.03 7.79 -19.96
CA GLN A 139 4.04 6.71 -19.83
C GLN A 139 2.57 7.14 -19.72
N THR A 140 1.76 6.62 -20.66
CA THR A 140 0.27 6.64 -20.69
C THR A 140 -0.34 5.24 -20.84
N SER A 141 0.41 4.14 -20.83
CA SER A 141 -0.16 2.81 -21.11
C SER A 141 0.51 1.65 -20.37
N LEU A 142 -0.31 0.62 -20.17
CA LEU A 142 -0.25 -0.56 -19.29
C LEU A 142 0.88 -1.58 -19.60
N GLY A 143 2.07 -1.16 -20.04
CA GLY A 143 2.94 -2.02 -20.86
C GLY A 143 4.40 -2.28 -20.45
N GLU A 144 4.95 -1.76 -19.35
CA GLU A 144 6.39 -1.98 -19.05
C GLU A 144 6.71 -2.68 -17.73
N LYS A 145 7.75 -3.53 -17.83
CA LYS A 145 8.18 -4.53 -16.86
C LYS A 145 8.63 -3.94 -15.54
N SER A 146 8.11 -4.51 -14.46
CA SER A 146 8.60 -4.23 -13.12
C SER A 146 10.06 -4.67 -12.97
N VAL A 147 10.89 -3.85 -12.34
CA VAL A 147 12.33 -4.17 -12.16
C VAL A 147 12.53 -5.10 -10.97
N TYR A 148 11.71 -4.93 -9.93
CA TYR A 148 11.65 -5.82 -8.78
C TYR A 148 10.22 -6.06 -8.38
N MET A 149 9.95 -7.31 -8.05
CA MET A 149 8.66 -7.77 -7.55
C MET A 149 8.87 -8.74 -6.41
N TYR A 150 8.31 -8.40 -5.26
CA TYR A 150 8.38 -9.23 -4.07
C TYR A 150 6.98 -9.49 -3.53
N MET A 151 6.83 -10.59 -2.82
CA MET A 151 5.66 -10.92 -2.03
C MET A 151 6.11 -11.17 -0.59
N TYR A 152 5.56 -10.44 0.35
CA TYR A 152 5.76 -10.68 1.77
C TYR A 152 4.57 -11.47 2.30
N THR A 153 4.84 -12.69 2.75
CA THR A 153 3.80 -13.65 3.16
C THR A 153 3.39 -13.45 4.62
N VAL A 154 2.22 -14.00 4.98
CA VAL A 154 1.75 -14.07 6.38
C VAL A 154 2.70 -14.83 7.32
N ASN A 155 3.57 -15.68 6.77
CA ASN A 155 4.61 -16.41 7.51
C ASN A 155 5.93 -15.64 7.61
N LYS A 156 5.90 -14.31 7.38
CA LYS A 156 7.06 -13.41 7.40
C LYS A 156 8.18 -13.77 6.43
N MET A 157 7.85 -14.42 5.31
CA MET A 157 8.82 -14.71 4.25
C MET A 157 8.73 -13.69 3.13
N LEU A 158 9.88 -13.18 2.68
CA LEU A 158 10.03 -12.34 1.50
C LEU A 158 10.40 -13.20 0.29
N LEU A 159 9.49 -13.32 -0.68
CA LEU A 159 9.66 -14.11 -1.89
C LEU A 159 9.82 -13.21 -3.10
N THR A 160 10.79 -13.50 -3.97
CA THR A 160 10.88 -12.85 -5.29
C THR A 160 9.85 -13.47 -6.23
N LYS A 161 9.07 -12.63 -6.93
CA LYS A 161 8.03 -13.06 -7.86
C LYS A 161 8.30 -12.50 -9.25
N ARG A 162 7.77 -13.16 -10.29
CA ARG A 162 7.66 -12.57 -11.62
C ARG A 162 6.36 -11.77 -11.72
N GLU A 163 6.28 -10.91 -12.72
CA GLU A 163 5.15 -10.00 -12.91
C GLU A 163 3.82 -10.71 -13.11
N GLU A 164 3.84 -11.72 -13.95
CA GLU A 164 2.72 -12.61 -14.26
C GLU A 164 2.16 -13.28 -12.98
N ASP A 165 3.02 -13.62 -12.02
CA ASP A 165 2.64 -14.34 -10.80
C ASP A 165 1.89 -13.45 -9.78
N ILE A 166 1.99 -12.11 -9.90
CA ILE A 166 1.29 -11.16 -9.02
C ILE A 166 0.00 -10.63 -9.68
N PHE A 167 -0.01 -10.44 -11.00
CA PHE A 167 -1.22 -9.98 -11.70
C PHE A 167 -2.34 -11.03 -11.73
N LEU A 168 -1.99 -12.32 -11.76
CA LEU A 168 -2.97 -13.41 -11.59
C LEU A 168 -3.68 -13.39 -10.21
N LEU A 169 -3.17 -12.65 -9.23
CA LEU A 169 -3.78 -12.49 -7.92
C LEU A 169 -4.69 -11.24 -7.84
N LEU A 170 -4.71 -10.40 -8.88
CA LEU A 170 -5.40 -9.11 -8.91
C LEU A 170 -6.55 -9.05 -9.93
N ASP A 171 -6.62 -10.01 -10.85
CA ASP A 171 -7.74 -10.24 -11.79
C ASP A 171 -8.79 -11.19 -11.18
#